data_AF-A0AAT9HRY9-F1
#
_entry.id   AF-A0AAT9HRY9-F1
#
_cell.length_a   1.000
_cell.length_b   1.000
_cell.length_c   1.000
_cell.angle_alpha   90.00
_cell.angle_beta   90.00
_cell.angle_gamma   90.00
#
_symmetry.space_group_name_H-M   'P 1'
#
loop_
_entity.id
_entity.type
_entity.pdbx_description
1 polymer ?
#
loop_
_entity_poly.entity_id
_entity_poly.type
_entity_poly.pdbx_seq_one_letter_code
_entity_poly.pdbx_strand_id
1 'polypeptide(L)' 'MRVAFSGDTSTERDLLEDRATEAGLHVAGSLSRLTSLLVTNDPDSGTSKVLKARQYGTPVVDEAAFGQLLGNVEPAAEA' A
#
# COMPACT_ATOMS: atom_id res chain seq x y z
N MET A 1 -3.77 -9.77 -0.18
CA MET A 1 -4.40 -8.50 -0.65
C MET A 1 -3.41 -7.72 -1.53
N ARG A 2 -3.84 -6.71 -2.30
CA ARG A 2 -2.93 -5.95 -3.20
C ARG A 2 -2.65 -4.55 -2.65
N VAL A 3 -1.38 -4.18 -2.49
CA VAL A 3 -0.94 -2.86 -2.02
C VAL A 3 -0.18 -2.13 -3.11
N ALA A 4 -0.31 -0.81 -3.21
CA ALA A 4 0.49 0.02 -4.10
C ALA A 4 1.18 1.15 -3.31
N PHE A 5 2.35 1.58 -3.75
CA PHE A 5 3.13 2.64 -3.12
C PHE A 5 3.26 3.87 -4.05
N SER A 6 3.10 5.07 -3.49
CA SER A 6 3.18 6.34 -4.22
C SER A 6 3.97 7.42 -3.47
N GLY A 7 4.68 8.24 -4.23
CA GLY A 7 5.47 9.35 -3.72
C GLY A 7 6.85 8.94 -3.24
N ASP A 8 7.61 9.94 -2.79
CA ASP A 8 8.86 9.78 -2.07
C ASP A 8 8.53 9.49 -0.60
N THR A 9 8.45 8.20 -0.30
CA THR A 9 8.32 7.71 1.06
C THR A 9 9.63 7.92 1.83
N SER A 10 9.54 8.12 3.14
CA SER A 10 10.73 8.25 4.00
C SER A 10 11.51 6.94 4.08
N THR A 11 10.79 5.82 3.98
CA THR A 11 11.37 4.49 3.79
C THR A 11 11.66 4.26 2.31
N GLU A 12 12.81 3.65 2.01
CA GLU A 12 13.13 3.20 0.66
C GLU A 12 12.03 2.28 0.13
N ARG A 13 11.66 2.48 -1.14
CA ARG A 13 10.56 1.74 -1.77
C ARG A 13 10.77 0.24 -1.67
N ASP A 14 11.97 -0.25 -1.97
CA ASP A 14 12.28 -1.68 -1.94
C ASP A 14 12.03 -2.30 -0.56
N LEU A 15 12.38 -1.60 0.53
CA LEU A 15 12.12 -2.07 1.90
C LEU A 15 10.63 -2.14 2.24
N LEU A 16 9.81 -1.23 1.70
CA LEU A 16 8.36 -1.28 1.88
C LEU A 16 7.74 -2.45 1.11
N GLU A 17 8.25 -2.72 -0.09
CA GLU A 17 7.81 -3.82 -0.95
C GLU A 17 8.18 -5.18 -0.35
N ASP A 18 9.40 -5.30 0.20
CA ASP A 18 9.86 -6.49 0.92
C ASP A 18 8.95 -6.76 2.12
N ARG A 19 8.75 -5.78 3.02
CA ARG A 19 7.87 -5.93 4.20
C ARG A 19 6.44 -6.33 3.83
N ALA A 20 5.90 -5.76 2.75
CA ALA A 20 4.57 -6.12 2.27
C ALA A 20 4.54 -7.59 1.82
N THR A 21 5.55 -8.01 1.08
CA THR A 21 5.67 -9.38 0.55
C THR A 21 5.88 -10.40 1.66
N GLU A 22 6.73 -10.09 2.65
CA GLU A 22 6.96 -10.90 3.85
C GLU A 22 5.67 -11.10 4.65
N ALA A 23 4.79 -10.10 4.69
CA ALA A 23 3.47 -10.20 5.30
C ALA A 23 2.42 -10.92 4.40
N GLY A 24 2.81 -11.44 3.24
CA GLY A 24 1.89 -12.13 2.31
C GLY A 24 1.00 -11.20 1.47
N LEU A 25 1.35 -9.91 1.37
CA LEU A 25 0.70 -8.98 0.48
C LEU A 25 1.34 -9.01 -0.92
N HIS A 26 0.53 -8.72 -1.94
CA HIS A 26 1.02 -8.56 -3.30
C HIS A 26 1.24 -7.09 -3.63
N VAL A 27 2.49 -6.73 -3.96
CA VAL A 27 2.84 -5.37 -4.40
C VAL A 27 2.37 -5.15 -5.83
N ALA A 28 1.61 -4.09 -6.05
CA ALA A 28 1.11 -3.68 -7.36
C ALA A 28 1.88 -2.45 -7.87
N GLY A 29 2.51 -2.58 -9.03
CA GLY A 29 3.20 -1.47 -9.70
C GLY A 29 2.27 -0.37 -10.24
N SER A 30 0.95 -0.63 -10.30
CA SER A 30 -0.04 0.37 -10.71
C SER A 30 -1.36 0.22 -9.96
N LEU A 31 -2.10 1.33 -9.85
CA LEU A 31 -3.44 1.35 -9.26
C LEU A 31 -4.49 0.83 -10.24
N SER A 32 -5.30 -0.11 -9.75
CA SER A 32 -6.45 -0.69 -10.43
C SER A 32 -7.60 -0.85 -9.45
N ARG A 33 -8.79 -1.27 -9.92
CA ARG A 33 -9.93 -1.63 -9.05
C ARG A 33 -9.65 -2.83 -8.14
N LEU A 34 -8.60 -3.60 -8.41
CA LEU A 34 -8.18 -4.72 -7.57
C LEU A 34 -7.21 -4.29 -6.46
N THR A 35 -6.72 -3.05 -6.48
CA THR A 35 -5.81 -2.55 -5.45
C THR A 35 -6.61 -2.28 -4.18
N SER A 36 -6.22 -2.96 -3.10
CA SER A 36 -6.91 -2.93 -1.81
C SER A 36 -6.44 -1.78 -0.93
N LEU A 37 -5.22 -1.27 -1.12
CA LEU A 37 -4.64 -0.20 -0.33
C LEU A 37 -3.61 0.60 -1.14
N LEU A 38 -3.62 1.93 -1.03
CA LEU A 38 -2.55 2.81 -1.48
C LEU A 38 -1.80 3.36 -0.26
N VAL A 39 -0.49 3.19 -0.23
CA VAL A 39 0.40 3.78 0.76
C VAL A 39 1.15 4.95 0.13
N THR A 40 1.19 6.10 0.81
CA THR A 40 1.85 7.30 0.28
C THR A 40 2.33 8.22 1.40
N ASN A 41 3.34 9.04 1.13
CA ASN A 41 3.84 10.03 2.08
C ASN A 41 2.85 11.18 2.34
N ASP A 42 1.89 11.42 1.44
CA ASP A 42 0.87 12.47 1.56
C ASP A 42 -0.51 11.95 1.08
N PRO A 43 -1.36 11.43 1.98
CA PRO A 43 -2.69 10.90 1.65
C PRO A 43 -3.67 11.94 1.10
N ASP A 44 -3.41 13.22 1.36
CA ASP A 44 -4.23 14.35 0.92
C ASP A 44 -3.75 14.99 -0.39
N SER A 45 -2.63 14.50 -0.91
CA SER A 45 -2.04 14.96 -2.16
C SER A 45 -2.99 14.85 -3.35
N GLY A 46 -2.94 15.83 -4.25
CA GLY A 46 -3.66 15.83 -5.53
C GLY A 46 -2.99 15.02 -6.65
N THR A 47 -2.04 14.14 -6.33
CA THR A 47 -1.33 13.35 -7.37
C THR A 47 -2.25 12.37 -8.09
N SER A 48 -1.91 12.02 -9.33
CA SER A 48 -2.72 11.12 -10.15
C SER A 48 -2.98 9.76 -9.50
N LYS A 49 -2.06 9.25 -8.66
CA LYS A 49 -2.26 8.00 -7.93
C LYS A 49 -3.28 8.15 -6.80
N VAL A 50 -3.19 9.21 -5.98
CA VAL A 50 -4.16 9.46 -4.90
C VAL A 50 -5.55 9.72 -5.47
N LEU A 51 -5.65 10.55 -6.52
CA LEU A 51 -6.92 10.80 -7.20
C LEU A 51 -7.53 9.51 -7.78
N LYS A 52 -6.72 8.65 -8.39
CA LYS A 52 -7.18 7.37 -8.96
C LYS A 52 -7.60 6.38 -7.88
N ALA A 53 -6.89 6.32 -6.74
CA ALA A 53 -7.29 5.51 -5.60
C ALA A 53 -8.66 5.95 -5.06
N ARG A 54 -8.85 7.27 -4.86
CA ARG A 54 -10.16 7.84 -4.46
C ARG A 54 -11.26 7.49 -5.46
N GLN A 55 -10.99 7.58 -6.76
CA GLN A 55 -11.95 7.20 -7.81
C GLN A 55 -12.35 5.72 -7.74
N TYR A 56 -11.43 4.83 -7.36
CA TYR A 56 -11.71 3.40 -7.19
C TYR A 56 -12.27 3.04 -5.80
N GLY A 57 -12.36 4.00 -4.88
CA GLY A 57 -12.71 3.72 -3.48
C GLY A 57 -11.61 2.96 -2.74
N THR A 58 -10.38 2.96 -3.25
CA THR A 58 -9.22 2.37 -2.60
C THR A 58 -8.80 3.27 -1.43
N PRO A 59 -8.74 2.75 -0.19
CA PRO A 59 -8.22 3.49 0.95
C PRO A 59 -6.79 3.98 0.71
N VAL A 60 -6.50 5.20 1.17
CA VAL A 60 -5.17 5.83 1.08
C VAL A 60 -4.67 6.07 2.49
N VAL A 61 -3.48 5.57 2.81
CA VAL A 61 -2.85 5.66 4.13
C VAL A 61 -1.39 6.08 4.02
N ASP A 62 -0.82 6.53 5.13
CA ASP A 62 0.61 6.80 5.23
C ASP A 62 1.43 5.55 5.60
N GLU A 63 2.75 5.68 5.57
CA GLU A 63 3.70 4.61 5.92
C GLU A 63 3.55 4.13 7.37
N ALA A 64 3.24 5.04 8.30
CA ALA A 64 3.14 4.72 9.71
C ALA A 64 1.89 3.87 9.99
N ALA A 65 0.75 4.25 9.39
CA ALA A 65 -0.47 3.48 9.40
C ALA A 65 -0.29 2.13 8.69
N PHE A 66 0.41 2.11 7.56
CA PHE A 66 0.74 0.85 6.88
C PHE A 66 1.54 -0.10 7.76
N GLY A 67 2.55 0.39 8.48
CA GLY A 67 3.33 -0.41 9.42
C GLY A 67 2.48 -1.00 10.55
N GLN A 68 1.54 -0.22 11.10
CA GLN A 68 0.59 -0.73 12.10
C GLN A 68 -0.34 -1.80 11.53
N LEU A 69 -0.82 -1.62 10.29
CA LEU A 69 -1.67 -2.60 9.61
C LEU A 69 -0.91 -3.90 9.35
N LEU A 70 0.35 -3.83 8.90
CA LEU A 70 1.20 -5.00 8.67
C LEU A 70 1.35 -5.88 9.91
N GLY A 71 1.47 -5.28 11.10
CA GLY A 71 1.55 -6.02 12.36
C GLY A 71 0.29 -6.84 12.70
N ASN A 72 -0.82 -6.60 12.02
CA ASN A 72 -2.08 -7.34 12.16
C ASN A 72 -2.34 -8.29 10.98
N VAL A 73 -1.45 -8.32 9.98
CA VAL A 73 -1.59 -9.25 8.86
C VAL A 73 -1.07 -10.61 9.30
N GLU A 74 -2.00 -11.51 9.61
CA GLU A 74 -1.68 -12.93 9.78
C GLU A 74 -1.32 -13.50 8.40
N PRO A 75 -0.15 -14.16 8.24
CA PRO A 75 0.17 -14.86 7.01
C PRO A 75 -0.90 -15.92 6.76
N ALA A 76 -1.33 -16.08 5.50
CA ALA A 76 -2.26 -17.14 5.16
C ALA A 76 -1.60 -18.48 5.54
N ALA A 77 -2.19 -19.20 6.50
CA ALA A 77 -1.69 -20.50 6.91
C ALA A 77 -1.51 -21.38 5.66
N GLU A 78 -0.29 -21.89 5.45
CA GLU A 78 -0.02 -22.90 4.43
C GLU A 78 -0.97 -24.08 4.69
N ALA A 79 -1.84 -24.36 3.71
CA ALA A 79 -2.79 -25.47 3.73
C ALA A 79 -2.17 -26.75 3.16
#